data_AF-A0A9D1HG98-F1
#
_entry.id   AF-A0A9D1HG98-F1
#
_cell.length_a   1.000
_cell.length_b   1.000
_cell.length_c   1.000
_cell.angle_alpha   90.00
_cell.angle_beta   90.00
_cell.angle_gamma   90.00
#
_symmetry.space_group_name_H-M   'P 1'
#
loop_
_entity.id
_entity.type
_entity.pdbx_description
1 polymer ?
#
loop_
_entity_poly.entity_id
_entity_poly.type
_entity_poly.pdbx_seq_one_letter_code
_entity_poly.pdbx_strand_id
1 'polypeptide(L)'
;MLYWIHKQILEKVGVADMVSQKIYVKNPIGVHLRPAGAMAEAAIQFKNCDITLASGGRRVNGKSLLSILSLGIKQHMTFEIICSGEGEEEALEAMVHSLGDDL
;
A
#
# COMPACT_ATOMS: atom_id res chain seq x y z
N MET A 1 -9.51 4.12 23.73
CA MET A 1 -10.22 5.41 23.91
C MET A 1 -9.83 6.42 22.81
N LEU A 2 -8.54 6.67 22.55
CA LEU A 2 -8.08 7.55 21.46
C LEU A 2 -8.40 7.05 20.03
N TYR A 3 -8.30 5.73 19.79
CA TYR A 3 -8.65 5.12 18.50
C TYR A 3 -10.11 5.38 18.09
N TRP A 4 -11.04 5.24 19.05
CA TRP A 4 -12.46 5.47 18.84
C TRP A 4 -12.79 6.93 18.55
N ILE A 5 -12.10 7.87 19.18
CA ILE A 5 -12.26 9.31 18.92
C ILE A 5 -11.72 9.65 17.53
N HIS A 6 -10.60 9.06 17.12
CA HIS A 6 -10.02 9.27 15.78
C HIS A 6 -10.94 8.72 14.68
N LYS A 7 -11.43 7.48 14.84
CA LYS A 7 -12.37 6.86 13.90
C LYS A 7 -13.67 7.66 13.76
N GLN A 8 -14.23 8.12 14.89
CA GLN A 8 -15.47 8.91 14.90
C GLN A 8 -15.32 10.31 14.27
N ILE A 9 -14.10 10.88 14.26
CA ILE A 9 -13.80 12.12 13.54
C ILE A 9 -13.67 11.84 12.03
N LEU A 10 -13.00 10.76 11.64
CA LEU A 10 -12.82 10.37 10.24
C LEU A 10 -14.15 10.04 9.55
N GLU A 11 -15.04 9.31 10.23
CA GLU A 11 -16.40 9.02 9.77
C GLU A 11 -17.23 10.31 9.55
N LYS A 12 -17.09 11.31 10.44
CA LYS A 12 -17.79 12.60 10.33
C LYS A 12 -17.26 13.51 9.22
N VAL A 13 -16.01 13.34 8.83
CA VAL A 13 -15.37 14.10 7.75
C VAL A 13 -15.57 13.39 6.39
N GLY A 14 -16.22 12.23 6.36
CA GLY A 14 -16.45 11.46 5.14
C GLY A 14 -15.16 10.83 4.60
N VAL A 15 -14.16 10.61 5.46
CA VAL A 15 -12.99 9.81 5.11
C VAL A 15 -13.46 8.36 5.17
N ALA A 16 -13.53 7.71 4.02
CA ALA A 16 -13.76 6.27 3.95
C ALA A 16 -12.79 5.54 4.89
N ASP A 17 -13.19 4.39 5.44
CA ASP A 17 -12.29 3.57 6.23
C ASP A 17 -10.94 3.45 5.47
N MET A 18 -9.84 3.67 6.19
CA MET A 18 -8.48 3.74 5.64
C MET A 18 -7.50 2.99 6.56
N VAL A 19 -6.89 1.92 6.04
CA VAL A 19 -5.78 1.20 6.67
C VAL A 19 -4.46 1.41 5.92
N SER A 20 -3.34 1.31 6.63
CA SER A 20 -2.03 1.44 6.02
C SER A 20 -0.94 0.68 6.76
N GLN A 21 0.10 0.29 6.04
CA GLN A 21 1.29 -0.34 6.60
C GLN A 21 2.56 0.18 5.96
N LYS A 22 3.55 0.51 6.81
CA LYS A 22 4.90 0.89 6.38
C LYS A 22 5.77 -0.35 6.23
N ILE A 23 6.46 -0.43 5.10
CA ILE A 23 7.37 -1.52 4.75
C ILE A 23 8.78 -0.97 4.63
N TYR A 24 9.71 -1.56 5.38
CA TYR A 24 11.14 -1.27 5.27
C TYR A 24 11.81 -2.27 4.34
N VAL A 25 12.53 -1.77 3.34
CA VAL A 25 13.13 -2.59 2.29
C VAL A 25 14.55 -3.01 2.67
N LYS A 26 14.74 -4.30 2.94
CA LYS A 26 16.03 -4.92 3.23
C LYS A 26 16.69 -5.49 1.98
N ASN A 27 15.90 -5.91 0.99
CA ASN A 27 16.44 -6.45 -0.26
C ASN A 27 17.36 -5.44 -0.98
N PRO A 28 18.60 -5.82 -1.33
CA PRO A 28 19.57 -4.95 -2.02
C PRO A 28 19.09 -4.37 -3.36
N ILE A 29 18.20 -5.07 -4.07
CA ILE A 29 17.68 -4.63 -5.36
C ILE A 29 16.57 -3.57 -5.17
N GLY A 30 15.85 -3.61 -4.06
CA GLY A 30 14.68 -2.79 -3.81
C GLY A 30 13.42 -3.31 -4.49
N VAL A 31 12.44 -2.43 -4.71
CA VAL A 31 11.17 -2.79 -5.38
C VAL A 31 11.39 -2.82 -6.88
N HIS A 32 11.81 -3.98 -7.39
CA HIS A 32 11.96 -4.26 -8.82
C HIS A 32 10.72 -4.97 -9.39
N LEU A 33 10.81 -5.44 -10.64
CA LEU A 33 9.68 -5.99 -11.41
C LEU A 33 8.87 -7.09 -10.70
N ARG A 34 9.52 -7.96 -9.91
CA ARG A 34 8.86 -9.10 -9.27
C ARG A 34 7.94 -8.68 -8.10
N PRO A 35 8.43 -8.04 -7.03
CA PRO A 35 7.53 -7.57 -5.97
C PRO A 35 6.56 -6.48 -6.48
N ALA A 36 6.96 -5.65 -7.46
CA ALA A 36 6.05 -4.68 -8.06
C ALA A 36 4.92 -5.34 -8.87
N GLY A 37 5.21 -6.41 -9.60
CA GLY A 37 4.23 -7.18 -10.37
C GLY A 37 3.24 -7.88 -9.45
N ALA A 38 3.75 -8.57 -8.43
CA ALA A 38 2.93 -9.25 -7.44
C ALA A 38 1.98 -8.30 -6.71
N MET A 39 2.47 -7.12 -6.30
CA MET A 39 1.62 -6.06 -5.72
C MET A 39 0.55 -5.59 -6.69
N ALA A 40 0.90 -5.31 -7.95
CA ALA A 40 -0.08 -4.85 -8.93
C ALA A 40 -1.16 -5.89 -9.20
N GLU A 41 -0.78 -7.16 -9.33
CA GLU A 41 -1.70 -8.29 -9.53
C GLU A 41 -2.65 -8.49 -8.36
N ALA A 42 -2.15 -8.40 -7.12
CA ALA A 42 -2.95 -8.44 -5.91
C ALA A 42 -3.91 -7.25 -5.84
N ALA A 43 -3.42 -6.02 -6.08
CA ALA A 43 -4.20 -4.80 -6.01
C ALA A 43 -5.38 -4.77 -7.00
N ILE A 44 -5.21 -5.32 -8.21
CA ILE A 44 -6.25 -5.32 -9.26
C ILE A 44 -7.48 -6.14 -8.86
N GLN A 45 -7.35 -7.10 -7.94
CA GLN A 45 -8.49 -7.90 -7.46
C GLN A 45 -9.50 -7.05 -6.67
N PHE A 46 -9.04 -6.00 -6.00
CA PHE A 46 -9.86 -5.15 -5.14
C PHE A 46 -10.41 -3.94 -5.92
N LYS A 47 -11.43 -4.18 -6.76
CA LYS A 47 -11.98 -3.17 -7.68
C LYS A 47 -12.48 -1.90 -6.96
N ASN A 48 -13.14 -2.07 -5.83
CA ASN A 48 -13.77 -1.00 -5.04
C ASN A 48 -12.90 -0.51 -3.85
N CYS A 49 -11.64 -0.93 -3.78
CA CYS A 49 -10.65 -0.40 -2.84
C CYS A 49 -9.65 0.46 -3.61
N ASP A 50 -9.42 1.68 -3.14
CA ASP A 50 -8.31 2.50 -3.58
C ASP A 50 -7.02 2.02 -2.89
N ILE A 51 -6.01 1.67 -3.68
CA ILE A 51 -4.72 1.18 -3.19
C ILE A 51 -3.64 2.12 -3.69
N THR A 52 -2.95 2.77 -2.75
CA THR A 52 -1.91 3.75 -3.01
C THR A 52 -0.60 3.31 -2.38
N LEU A 53 0.51 3.46 -3.12
CA LEU A 53 1.85 3.36 -2.55
C LEU A 53 2.44 4.76 -2.37
N ALA A 54 3.07 5.01 -1.23
CA ALA A 54 3.70 6.29 -0.93
C ALA A 54 5.19 6.13 -0.54
N SER A 55 6.07 6.93 -1.15
CA SER A 55 7.48 7.02 -0.74
C SER A 55 8.08 8.36 -1.21
N GLY A 56 8.93 8.96 -0.38
CA GLY A 56 9.64 10.21 -0.72
C GLY A 56 8.71 11.37 -1.11
N GLY A 57 7.55 11.49 -0.46
CA GLY A 57 6.54 12.52 -0.75
C GLY A 57 5.71 12.30 -2.02
N ARG A 58 5.95 11.21 -2.76
CA ARG A 58 5.17 10.82 -3.93
C ARG A 58 4.16 9.74 -3.56
N ARG A 59 3.01 9.76 -4.23
CA ARG A 59 1.93 8.77 -4.13
C ARG A 59 1.60 8.25 -5.53
N VAL A 60 1.42 6.95 -5.66
CA VAL A 60 1.12 6.30 -6.95
C VAL A 60 0.04 5.25 -6.80
N ASN A 61 -0.65 4.95 -7.89
CA ASN A 61 -1.65 3.89 -7.95
C ASN A 61 -1.00 2.50 -7.81
N GLY A 62 -1.38 1.75 -6.77
CA GLY A 62 -0.90 0.40 -6.49
C GLY A 62 -1.38 -0.67 -7.47
N LYS A 63 -2.40 -0.38 -8.29
CA LYS A 63 -2.91 -1.27 -9.36
C LYS A 63 -2.10 -1.19 -10.66
N SER A 64 -1.06 -0.36 -10.71
CA SER A 64 -0.26 -0.14 -11.92
C SER A 64 1.21 -0.46 -11.67
N LEU A 65 1.69 -1.56 -12.27
CA LEU A 65 3.09 -1.98 -12.22
C LEU A 65 4.07 -0.83 -12.53
N LEU A 66 3.83 -0.10 -13.62
CA LEU A 66 4.70 1.01 -14.03
C LEU A 66 4.67 2.16 -13.00
N SER A 67 3.51 2.43 -12.41
CA SER A 67 3.37 3.46 -11.38
C SER A 67 4.15 3.08 -10.12
N ILE A 68 4.06 1.81 -9.69
CA ILE A 68 4.83 1.29 -8.55
C ILE A 68 6.34 1.42 -8.80
N LEU A 69 6.83 0.98 -9.96
CA LEU A 69 8.25 1.07 -10.31
C LEU A 69 8.76 2.53 -10.36
N SER A 70 7.90 3.47 -10.75
CA SER A 70 8.26 4.90 -10.84
C SER A 70 8.61 5.53 -9.48
N LEU A 71 8.21 4.90 -8.35
CA LEU A 71 8.61 5.33 -7.02
C LEU A 71 10.11 5.12 -6.76
N GLY A 72 10.76 4.23 -7.51
CA GLY A 72 12.21 4.01 -7.41
C GLY A 72 12.67 3.63 -5.99
N ILE A 73 11.90 2.78 -5.31
CA ILE A 73 12.15 2.37 -3.92
C ILE A 73 13.37 1.44 -3.90
N LYS A 74 14.42 1.85 -3.20
CA LYS A 74 15.69 1.12 -3.06
C LYS A 74 15.84 0.50 -1.68
N GLN A 75 16.90 -0.29 -1.51
CA GLN A 75 17.32 -0.79 -0.21
C GLN A 75 17.42 0.34 0.83
N HIS A 76 17.04 0.01 2.07
CA HIS A 76 17.02 0.90 3.23
C HIS A 76 16.03 2.06 3.15
N MET A 77 15.15 2.06 2.14
CA MET A 77 14.01 2.98 2.09
C MET A 77 12.80 2.37 2.80
N THR A 78 11.91 3.24 3.24
CA THR A 78 10.56 2.87 3.65
C THR A 78 9.56 3.37 2.62
N PHE A 79 8.56 2.56 2.34
CA PHE A 79 7.35 2.98 1.63
C PHE A 79 6.13 2.57 2.44
N GLU A 80 4.98 3.15 2.10
CA GLU A 80 3.71 2.89 2.78
C GLU A 80 2.70 2.36 1.76
N ILE A 81 2.03 1.27 2.12
CA ILE A 81 0.86 0.75 1.42
C ILE A 81 -0.36 1.32 2.13
N ILE A 82 -1.26 1.93 1.38
CA ILE A 82 -2.46 2.59 1.90
C ILE A 82 -3.65 2.04 1.13
N CYS A 83 -4.61 1.47 1.86
CA CYS A 83 -5.84 0.93 1.31
C CYS A 83 -7.01 1.73 1.90
N SER A 84 -8.01 2.04 1.07
CA SER A 84 -9.23 2.69 1.52
C SER A 84 -10.41 2.26 0.67
N GLY A 85 -11.54 1.99 1.33
CA GLY A 85 -12.77 1.53 0.68
C GLY A 85 -13.12 0.08 1.00
N GLU A 86 -13.87 -0.57 0.12
CA GLU A 86 -14.44 -1.89 0.37
C GLU A 86 -13.34 -2.98 0.43
N GLY A 87 -13.27 -3.71 1.55
CA GLY A 87 -12.30 -4.78 1.76
C GLY A 87 -10.88 -4.28 1.98
N GLU A 88 -10.72 -3.11 2.59
CA GLU A 88 -9.41 -2.46 2.76
C GLU A 88 -8.42 -3.24 3.63
N GLU A 89 -8.90 -3.95 4.66
CA GLU A 89 -8.07 -4.78 5.55
C GLU A 89 -7.54 -5.98 4.77
N GLU A 90 -8.42 -6.67 4.03
CA GLU A 90 -8.06 -7.79 3.17
C GLU A 90 -7.14 -7.36 2.02
N ALA A 91 -7.36 -6.16 1.47
CA ALA A 91 -6.49 -5.58 0.46
C ALA A 91 -5.09 -5.33 1.01
N LEU A 92 -4.98 -4.74 2.20
CA LEU A 92 -3.70 -4.50 2.84
C LEU A 92 -2.97 -5.81 3.16
N GLU A 93 -3.68 -6.80 3.69
CA GLU A 93 -3.12 -8.13 3.98
C GLU A 93 -2.61 -8.81 2.69
N ALA A 94 -3.41 -8.83 1.63
CA ALA A 94 -3.03 -9.40 0.35
C ALA A 94 -1.81 -8.69 -0.27
N MET A 95 -1.77 -7.35 -0.18
CA MET A 95 -0.65 -6.55 -0.66
C MET A 95 0.64 -6.88 0.09
N VAL A 96 0.59 -6.94 1.42
CA VAL A 96 1.76 -7.31 2.24
C VAL A 96 2.20 -8.74 1.95
N HIS A 97 1.25 -9.67 1.82
CA HIS A 97 1.53 -11.07 1.49
C HIS A 97 2.20 -11.22 0.11
N SER A 98 1.78 -10.41 -0.88
CA SER A 98 2.33 -10.44 -2.25
C SER A 98 3.83 -10.13 -2.32
N LEU A 99 4.38 -9.47 -1.29
CA LEU A 99 5.82 -9.18 -1.19
C LEU A 99 6.66 -10.42 -0.89
N GLY A 100 6.09 -11.47 -0.31
CA GLY A 100 6.81 -12.68 0.09
C GLY A 100 8.07 -12.38 0.93
N ASP A 101 9.12 -13.18 0.72
CA ASP A 101 10.45 -12.96 1.31
C ASP A 101 11.31 -11.97 0.50
N ASP A 102 10.74 -11.30 -0.49
CA ASP A 102 11.49 -10.50 -1.47
C ASP A 102 11.90 -9.10 -0.98
N LEU A 103 11.48 -8.64 0.20
CA LEU A 103 11.78 -7.27 0.68
C LEU A 103 12.32 -7.21 2.11
#